data_AF-A0A7V9NHF6-F1
#
_entry.id   AF-A0A7V9NHF6-F1
#
_cell.length_a   1.000
_cell.length_b   1.000
_cell.length_c   1.000
_cell.angle_alpha   90.00
_cell.angle_beta   90.00
_cell.angle_gamma   90.00
#
_symmetry.space_group_name_H-M   'P 1'
#
loop_
_entity.id
_entity.type
_entity.pdbx_description
1 polymer ?
#
loop_
_entity_poly.entity_id
_entity_poly.type
_entity_poly.pdbx_seq_one_letter_code
_entity_poly.pdbx_strand_id
1 'polypeptide(L)'
;MTPGVRAFAERGDIRALPPLLKGRLLELAARPHTYEPMTVFSEADDPGFLVQFYNVDTTGFQPNIFTTTIPGINDGTKPTATGPNGDLPTIGTIRVVLEPKPGLPTDPNDPRAFIDMFTDVSGLFVINNESGWYEGWVIRDIKVPVIAPPRANGRAQYGTITPEDAAKNAGIGTGNNAIPGRFATTDGKDFRPFSVNDVFPEIQSNGVPIPVSLGTFNALQQSDIHAYWEFNPGTNFIFPHYELPFTGGTPGSFANRMLGGITSIVPGSGPAGTGPRPFESIQGGNDPLLYGDDPNNPGDPDRAEVSSLNDINRPMPPNPANLETRLRFIPSRLTEEILFDVMLRTASFEPSVTNVGMRFFLSEAYQTSLIDQNNDGVLSFQEVNIHGTSDGQPNTRLYLPITAFNRYAMTRELNDGLLAPRFAPGQRGYTVAGDLVLVPGRPTASVPRDADDR
;
A
#
# COMPACT_ATOMS: atom_id res chain seq x y z
N MET A 1 6.10 -36.38 7.99
CA MET A 1 5.83 -35.18 8.82
C MET A 1 6.41 -35.45 10.21
N THR A 2 7.29 -34.58 10.71
CA THR A 2 7.87 -34.71 12.06
C THR A 2 6.80 -34.49 13.13
N PRO A 3 7.01 -34.93 14.39
CA PRO A 3 6.06 -34.68 15.48
C PRO A 3 5.72 -33.20 15.67
N GLY A 4 6.69 -32.29 15.51
CA GLY A 4 6.49 -30.84 15.59
C GLY A 4 5.54 -30.31 14.51
N VAL A 5 5.79 -30.65 13.24
CA VAL A 5 4.92 -30.20 12.13
C VAL A 5 3.50 -30.78 12.24
N ARG A 6 3.34 -31.97 12.83
CA ARG A 6 2.00 -32.51 13.13
C ARG A 6 1.28 -31.69 14.20
N ALA A 7 1.97 -31.30 15.28
CA ALA A 7 1.38 -30.44 16.30
C ALA A 7 0.99 -29.08 15.73
N PHE A 8 1.86 -28.48 14.88
CA PHE A 8 1.56 -27.25 14.16
C PHE A 8 0.32 -27.37 13.26
N ALA A 9 0.15 -28.49 12.54
CA ALA A 9 -1.02 -28.73 11.68
C ALA A 9 -2.36 -28.75 12.42
N GLU A 10 -2.35 -29.01 13.72
CA GLU A 10 -3.52 -29.10 14.59
C GLU A 10 -3.74 -27.82 15.42
N ARG A 11 -2.86 -26.81 15.29
CA ARG A 11 -3.02 -25.51 15.97
C ARG A 11 -4.34 -24.86 15.57
N GLY A 12 -4.98 -24.15 16.51
CA GLY A 12 -6.36 -23.68 16.38
C GLY A 12 -6.61 -22.76 15.18
N ASP A 13 -5.64 -21.89 14.88
CA ASP A 13 -5.60 -20.99 13.74
C ASP A 13 -5.20 -21.66 12.41
N ILE A 14 -4.74 -22.91 12.44
CA ILE A 14 -4.19 -23.64 11.28
C ILE A 14 -5.12 -24.75 10.80
N ARG A 15 -5.73 -25.49 11.75
CA ARG A 15 -6.39 -26.76 11.45
C ARG A 15 -7.48 -26.67 10.38
N ALA A 16 -8.22 -25.56 10.37
CA ALA A 16 -9.38 -25.31 9.51
C ALA A 16 -9.04 -24.54 8.22
N LEU A 17 -7.77 -24.15 8.03
CA LEU A 17 -7.36 -23.38 6.86
C LEU A 17 -7.50 -24.19 5.55
N PRO A 18 -7.75 -23.52 4.41
CA PRO A 18 -7.82 -24.18 3.11
C PRO A 18 -6.53 -24.97 2.81
N PRO A 19 -6.61 -26.12 2.11
CA PRO A 19 -5.46 -26.99 1.87
C PRO A 19 -4.24 -26.29 1.26
N LEU A 20 -4.47 -25.34 0.34
CA LEU A 20 -3.39 -24.60 -0.33
C LEU A 20 -2.60 -23.72 0.66
N LEU A 21 -3.29 -23.00 1.54
CA LEU A 21 -2.67 -22.17 2.58
C LEU A 21 -2.04 -23.04 3.67
N LYS A 22 -2.79 -24.03 4.17
CA LYS A 22 -2.31 -24.97 5.20
C LYS A 22 -1.04 -25.69 4.75
N GLY A 23 -1.00 -26.14 3.49
CA GLY A 23 0.18 -26.77 2.90
C GLY A 23 1.40 -25.84 2.89
N ARG A 24 1.23 -24.57 2.50
CA ARG A 24 2.31 -23.58 2.51
C ARG A 24 2.83 -23.31 3.93
N LEU A 25 1.95 -23.16 4.92
CA LEU A 25 2.33 -22.98 6.32
C LEU A 25 3.06 -24.20 6.90
N LEU A 26 2.63 -25.42 6.54
CA LEU A 26 3.32 -26.65 6.94
C LEU A 26 4.71 -26.78 6.31
N GLU A 27 4.88 -26.31 5.08
CA GLU A 27 6.19 -26.24 4.44
C GLU A 27 7.11 -25.24 5.17
N LEU A 28 6.61 -24.06 5.51
CA LEU A 28 7.35 -23.07 6.30
C LEU A 28 7.77 -23.64 7.67
N ALA A 29 6.85 -24.27 8.40
CA ALA A 29 7.13 -24.91 9.70
C ALA A 29 8.12 -26.08 9.61
N ALA A 30 8.27 -26.71 8.44
CA ALA A 30 9.22 -27.81 8.22
C ALA A 30 10.64 -27.33 7.85
N ARG A 31 10.80 -26.06 7.45
CA ARG A 31 12.10 -25.44 7.10
C ARG A 31 12.85 -25.00 8.36
N PRO A 32 14.17 -24.73 8.26
CA PRO A 32 14.88 -23.99 9.30
C PRO A 32 14.18 -22.65 9.57
N HIS A 33 13.89 -22.37 10.84
CA HIS A 33 13.17 -21.18 11.28
C HIS A 33 13.61 -20.79 12.70
N THR A 34 13.53 -19.49 13.01
CA THR A 34 13.71 -18.98 14.38
C THR A 34 12.43 -19.19 15.17
N TYR A 35 11.27 -18.92 14.56
CA TYR A 35 9.96 -19.20 15.13
C TYR A 35 9.09 -19.99 14.14
N GLU A 36 8.16 -20.79 14.63
CA GLU A 36 7.12 -21.34 13.75
C GLU A 36 6.30 -20.19 13.14
N PRO A 37 5.68 -20.37 11.95
CA PRO A 37 4.77 -19.38 11.40
C PRO A 37 3.78 -18.91 12.46
N MET A 38 3.58 -17.59 12.56
CA MET A 38 3.00 -16.97 13.75
C MET A 38 1.61 -17.54 14.06
N THR A 39 1.32 -17.70 15.35
CA THR A 39 -0.06 -17.94 15.78
C THR A 39 -0.85 -16.67 15.55
N VAL A 40 -2.00 -16.80 14.88
CA VAL A 40 -2.94 -15.69 14.72
C VAL A 40 -3.83 -15.64 15.95
N PHE A 41 -3.84 -14.50 16.62
CA PHE A 41 -4.72 -14.23 17.75
C PHE A 41 -5.84 -13.28 17.33
N SER A 42 -7.02 -13.44 17.92
CA SER A 42 -8.14 -12.52 17.78
C SER A 42 -8.04 -11.43 18.84
N GLU A 43 -8.18 -10.17 18.43
CA GLU A 43 -8.44 -9.03 19.32
C GLU A 43 -9.93 -8.93 19.75
N ALA A 44 -10.69 -10.00 19.58
CA ALA A 44 -12.06 -10.14 20.06
C ALA A 44 -12.26 -11.48 20.80
N ASP A 45 -13.35 -11.58 21.58
CA ASP A 45 -13.73 -12.84 22.24
C ASP A 45 -13.97 -13.98 21.22
N ASP A 46 -14.56 -13.63 20.07
CA ASP A 46 -14.81 -14.55 18.97
C ASP A 46 -13.59 -14.63 18.01
N PRO A 47 -13.27 -15.81 17.46
CA PRO A 47 -12.21 -15.94 16.47
C PRO A 47 -12.50 -15.18 15.16
N GLY A 48 -11.48 -14.50 14.65
CA GLY A 48 -11.38 -14.02 13.28
C GLY A 48 -11.46 -15.11 12.21
N PHE A 49 -11.84 -14.70 11.01
CA PHE A 49 -12.02 -15.59 9.86
C PHE A 49 -11.20 -15.16 8.65
N LEU A 50 -10.66 -16.14 7.93
CA LEU A 50 -9.87 -15.90 6.74
C LEU A 50 -10.75 -15.36 5.61
N VAL A 51 -10.38 -14.19 5.08
CA VAL A 51 -11.05 -13.55 3.93
C VAL A 51 -10.34 -13.93 2.64
N GLN A 52 -9.02 -13.81 2.65
CA GLN A 52 -8.15 -14.06 1.52
C GLN A 52 -6.72 -14.38 2.00
N PHE A 53 -5.89 -14.86 1.10
CA PHE A 53 -4.46 -15.00 1.36
C PHE A 53 -3.65 -14.84 0.07
N TYR A 54 -2.35 -14.65 0.24
CA TYR A 54 -1.37 -14.60 -0.84
C TYR A 54 -0.30 -15.63 -0.54
N ASN A 55 -0.14 -16.64 -1.39
CA ASN A 55 1.08 -17.44 -1.37
C ASN A 55 2.10 -16.72 -2.26
N VAL A 56 3.29 -16.50 -1.71
CA VAL A 56 4.32 -15.70 -2.39
C VAL A 56 5.58 -16.53 -2.59
N ASP A 57 6.29 -16.29 -3.69
CA ASP A 57 7.59 -16.87 -3.98
C ASP A 57 8.37 -15.98 -4.95
N THR A 58 9.54 -16.46 -5.40
CA THR A 58 10.46 -15.72 -6.28
C THR A 58 10.11 -15.83 -7.76
N THR A 59 8.97 -16.43 -8.11
CA THR A 59 8.59 -16.70 -9.50
C THR A 59 7.58 -15.68 -10.03
N GLY A 60 7.36 -15.70 -11.35
CA GLY A 60 6.35 -14.86 -12.00
C GLY A 60 6.83 -13.47 -12.41
N PHE A 61 7.92 -12.93 -11.85
CA PHE A 61 8.49 -11.62 -12.21
C PHE A 61 9.94 -11.74 -12.69
N GLN A 62 10.49 -10.65 -13.27
CA GLN A 62 11.87 -10.60 -13.76
C GLN A 62 12.86 -11.07 -12.67
N PRO A 63 13.66 -12.12 -12.95
CA PRO A 63 14.75 -12.53 -12.07
C PRO A 63 15.71 -11.36 -11.79
N ASN A 64 16.12 -11.20 -10.54
CA ASN A 64 17.03 -10.13 -10.13
C ASN A 64 18.12 -10.65 -9.18
N ILE A 65 19.04 -9.77 -8.80
CA ILE A 65 20.21 -10.11 -7.97
C ILE A 65 19.86 -10.64 -6.57
N PHE A 66 18.62 -10.44 -6.10
CA PHE A 66 18.12 -10.95 -4.83
C PHE A 66 17.40 -12.29 -4.96
N THR A 67 16.98 -12.67 -6.16
CA THR A 67 16.17 -13.86 -6.39
C THR A 67 16.87 -14.90 -7.24
N THR A 68 17.96 -14.55 -7.94
CA THR A 68 18.64 -15.43 -8.88
C THR A 68 20.13 -15.14 -8.97
N THR A 69 20.91 -16.20 -9.18
CA THR A 69 22.33 -16.11 -9.48
C THR A 69 22.54 -15.69 -10.93
N ILE A 70 23.18 -14.55 -11.13
CA ILE A 70 23.52 -13.95 -12.42
C ILE A 70 25.04 -14.05 -12.63
N PRO A 71 25.49 -14.72 -13.72
CA PRO A 71 26.90 -14.87 -14.03
C PRO A 71 27.67 -13.54 -14.07
N GLY A 72 28.83 -13.50 -13.41
CA GLY A 72 29.68 -12.30 -13.32
C GLY A 72 29.16 -11.19 -12.41
N ILE A 73 27.99 -11.35 -11.79
CA ILE A 73 27.44 -10.37 -10.83
C ILE A 73 27.47 -10.93 -9.40
N ASN A 74 26.84 -12.07 -9.15
CA ASN A 74 26.73 -12.66 -7.80
C ASN A 74 27.06 -14.17 -7.75
N ASP A 75 27.51 -14.77 -8.85
CA ASP A 75 27.87 -16.20 -8.96
C ASP A 75 29.10 -16.64 -8.15
N GLY A 76 29.95 -15.70 -7.73
CA GLY A 76 31.06 -15.93 -6.79
C GLY A 76 30.80 -15.45 -5.36
N THR A 77 29.61 -14.92 -5.08
CA THR A 77 29.31 -14.29 -3.78
C THR A 77 28.78 -15.30 -2.77
N LYS A 78 28.84 -14.96 -1.47
CA LYS A 78 28.22 -15.81 -0.45
C LYS A 78 26.71 -15.93 -0.73
N PRO A 79 26.07 -17.10 -0.51
CA PRO A 79 24.63 -17.31 -0.73
C PRO A 79 23.66 -16.47 0.12
N THR A 80 24.14 -15.41 0.78
CA THR A 80 23.35 -14.55 1.67
C THR A 80 22.32 -13.68 0.95
N ALA A 81 22.35 -13.63 -0.39
CA ALA A 81 21.30 -12.99 -1.20
C ALA A 81 20.52 -14.04 -2.01
N THR A 82 21.19 -15.08 -2.49
CA THR A 82 20.62 -16.15 -3.31
C THR A 82 21.06 -17.50 -2.76
N GLY A 83 20.10 -18.38 -2.46
CA GLY A 83 20.37 -19.70 -1.89
C GLY A 83 20.27 -19.81 -0.35
N PRO A 84 19.31 -19.13 0.31
CA PRO A 84 19.11 -19.27 1.75
C PRO A 84 18.85 -20.72 2.16
N ASN A 85 19.18 -21.04 3.41
CA ASN A 85 18.86 -22.32 4.03
C ASN A 85 19.33 -23.54 3.22
N GLY A 86 20.47 -23.42 2.52
CA GLY A 86 21.02 -24.48 1.68
C GLY A 86 20.32 -24.59 0.33
N ASP A 87 20.19 -23.47 -0.37
CA ASP A 87 19.56 -23.36 -1.71
C ASP A 87 18.06 -23.67 -1.75
N LEU A 88 17.36 -23.52 -0.61
CA LEU A 88 15.91 -23.60 -0.60
C LEU A 88 15.30 -22.36 -1.28
N PRO A 89 14.22 -22.52 -2.07
CA PRO A 89 13.57 -21.38 -2.71
C PRO A 89 12.89 -20.50 -1.68
N THR A 90 12.98 -19.18 -1.81
CA THR A 90 12.24 -18.26 -0.94
C THR A 90 10.74 -18.39 -1.19
N ILE A 91 9.99 -18.65 -0.12
CA ILE A 91 8.53 -18.81 -0.16
C ILE A 91 7.92 -18.13 1.05
N GLY A 92 6.65 -17.76 0.94
CA GLY A 92 5.89 -17.27 2.08
C GLY A 92 4.39 -17.36 1.89
N THR A 93 3.69 -16.83 2.87
CA THR A 93 2.26 -16.57 2.80
C THR A 93 1.89 -15.32 3.59
N ILE A 94 0.85 -14.63 3.13
CA ILE A 94 0.20 -13.53 3.83
C ILE A 94 -1.24 -13.93 4.06
N ARG A 95 -1.64 -14.06 5.33
CA ARG A 95 -3.01 -14.37 5.74
C ARG A 95 -3.75 -13.06 5.99
N VAL A 96 -4.97 -12.95 5.48
CA VAL A 96 -5.84 -11.79 5.69
C VAL A 96 -7.08 -12.22 6.45
N VAL A 97 -7.18 -11.78 7.69
CA VAL A 97 -8.17 -12.22 8.66
C VAL A 97 -9.07 -11.04 8.99
N LEU A 98 -10.39 -11.25 8.95
CA LEU A 98 -11.34 -10.28 9.46
C LEU A 98 -11.62 -10.59 10.92
N GLU A 99 -11.47 -9.58 11.77
CA GLU A 99 -11.74 -9.69 13.20
C GLU A 99 -13.16 -9.18 13.51
N PRO A 100 -14.02 -10.01 14.15
CA PRO A 100 -15.39 -9.66 14.46
C PRO A 100 -15.50 -8.74 15.70
N LYS A 101 -14.69 -7.67 15.75
CA LYS A 101 -14.67 -6.72 16.87
C LYS A 101 -16.06 -6.11 17.10
N PRO A 102 -16.57 -6.11 18.34
CA PRO A 102 -17.87 -5.52 18.65
C PRO A 102 -17.99 -4.07 18.17
N GLY A 103 -19.05 -3.76 17.43
CA GLY A 103 -19.32 -2.42 16.90
C GLY A 103 -18.67 -2.11 15.55
N LEU A 104 -17.80 -2.98 15.02
CA LEU A 104 -17.22 -2.83 13.69
C LEU A 104 -17.90 -3.73 12.63
N PRO A 105 -17.88 -3.35 11.34
CA PRO A 105 -18.46 -4.16 10.28
C PRO A 105 -17.77 -5.52 10.12
N THR A 106 -18.57 -6.55 9.79
CA THR A 106 -18.10 -7.93 9.50
C THR A 106 -18.20 -8.31 8.01
N ASP A 107 -18.44 -7.32 7.15
CA ASP A 107 -18.32 -7.44 5.70
C ASP A 107 -16.92 -6.99 5.28
N PRO A 108 -16.06 -7.87 4.71
CA PRO A 108 -14.72 -7.48 4.26
C PRO A 108 -14.72 -6.49 3.09
N ASN A 109 -15.89 -6.21 2.48
CA ASN A 109 -16.04 -5.16 1.48
C ASN A 109 -16.33 -3.77 2.08
N ASP A 110 -16.49 -3.68 3.40
CA ASP A 110 -16.60 -2.42 4.11
C ASP A 110 -15.18 -1.96 4.53
N PRO A 111 -14.69 -0.80 4.07
CA PRO A 111 -13.37 -0.30 4.45
C PRO A 111 -13.24 0.04 5.96
N ARG A 112 -14.33 0.01 6.72
CA ARG A 112 -14.34 0.15 8.18
C ARG A 112 -14.17 -1.19 8.91
N ALA A 113 -14.21 -2.31 8.20
CA ALA A 113 -13.96 -3.61 8.81
C ALA A 113 -12.54 -3.68 9.38
N PHE A 114 -12.38 -4.38 10.50
CA PHE A 114 -11.07 -4.58 11.12
C PHE A 114 -10.39 -5.79 10.50
N ILE A 115 -9.25 -5.56 9.84
CA ILE A 115 -8.55 -6.59 9.08
C ILE A 115 -7.12 -6.72 9.58
N ASP A 116 -6.76 -7.93 9.97
CA ASP A 116 -5.42 -8.27 10.40
C ASP A 116 -4.69 -9.06 9.33
N MET A 117 -3.44 -8.67 9.11
CA MET A 117 -2.57 -9.24 8.10
C MET A 117 -1.34 -9.86 8.75
N PHE A 118 -1.12 -11.15 8.47
CA PHE A 118 -0.04 -11.93 9.06
C PHE A 118 0.89 -12.43 7.97
N THR A 119 2.12 -11.96 7.99
CA THR A 119 3.16 -12.27 6.99
C THR A 119 4.14 -13.30 7.54
N ASP A 120 4.25 -14.44 6.87
CA ASP A 120 5.22 -15.48 7.16
C ASP A 120 6.04 -15.81 5.92
N VAL A 121 7.33 -15.54 5.93
CA VAL A 121 8.24 -15.80 4.79
C VAL A 121 9.47 -16.53 5.26
N SER A 122 9.96 -17.49 4.49
CA SER A 122 11.24 -18.17 4.69
C SER A 122 12.13 -18.00 3.47
N GLY A 123 13.39 -17.65 3.70
CA GLY A 123 14.40 -17.45 2.66
C GLY A 123 14.73 -15.99 2.37
N LEU A 124 14.57 -15.10 3.34
CA LEU A 124 14.98 -13.70 3.25
C LEU A 124 16.02 -13.41 4.32
N PHE A 125 17.24 -13.04 3.94
CA PHE A 125 18.34 -12.88 4.90
C PHE A 125 18.32 -11.53 5.63
N VAL A 126 18.95 -11.53 6.81
CA VAL A 126 19.42 -10.32 7.48
C VAL A 126 20.39 -9.59 6.56
N ILE A 127 20.20 -8.29 6.41
CA ILE A 127 21.00 -7.47 5.51
C ILE A 127 22.33 -7.11 6.19
N ASN A 128 23.45 -7.35 5.50
CA ASN A 128 24.79 -7.08 6.04
C ASN A 128 25.04 -5.57 6.13
N ASN A 129 25.06 -5.02 7.35
CA ASN A 129 25.58 -3.71 7.76
C ASN A 129 25.01 -2.45 7.06
N GLU A 130 24.18 -2.61 6.04
CA GLU A 130 23.19 -1.63 5.61
C GLU A 130 21.93 -1.93 6.40
N SER A 131 21.44 -0.96 7.15
CA SER A 131 20.13 -0.98 7.82
C SER A 131 18.99 -1.04 6.79
N GLY A 132 19.01 -1.98 5.85
CA GLY A 132 17.94 -2.23 4.89
C GLY A 132 16.86 -3.08 5.53
N TRP A 133 15.66 -2.94 5.02
CA TRP A 133 14.46 -3.67 5.46
C TRP A 133 13.75 -4.25 4.25
N TYR A 134 12.88 -5.22 4.50
CA TYR A 134 11.88 -5.64 3.54
C TYR A 134 10.63 -4.80 3.77
N GLU A 135 9.92 -4.48 2.69
CA GLU A 135 8.63 -3.79 2.77
C GLU A 135 7.58 -4.62 2.05
N GLY A 136 6.46 -4.88 2.74
CA GLY A 136 5.32 -5.59 2.19
C GLY A 136 4.35 -4.64 1.51
N TRP A 137 3.76 -5.06 0.40
CA TRP A 137 2.81 -4.27 -0.37
C TRP A 137 1.57 -5.09 -0.72
N VAL A 138 0.39 -4.61 -0.36
CA VAL A 138 -0.84 -5.03 -1.03
C VAL A 138 -1.07 -4.12 -2.23
N ILE A 139 -1.34 -4.72 -3.37
CA ILE A 139 -1.38 -4.02 -4.65
C ILE A 139 -2.73 -4.24 -5.31
N ARG A 140 -3.35 -3.14 -5.71
CA ARG A 140 -4.54 -3.12 -6.57
C ARG A 140 -4.15 -2.65 -7.96
N ASP A 141 -4.43 -3.44 -8.99
CA ASP A 141 -4.49 -2.92 -10.36
C ASP A 141 -5.85 -2.25 -10.57
N ILE A 142 -5.86 -0.99 -10.99
CA ILE A 142 -7.11 -0.26 -11.20
C ILE A 142 -7.94 -0.89 -12.31
N LYS A 143 -9.26 -0.88 -12.13
CA LYS A 143 -10.21 -1.35 -13.15
C LYS A 143 -10.81 -0.16 -13.88
N VAL A 144 -11.10 -0.34 -15.17
CA VAL A 144 -11.91 0.61 -15.93
C VAL A 144 -13.24 0.78 -15.21
N PRO A 145 -13.58 2.00 -14.74
CA PRO A 145 -14.80 2.21 -13.99
C PRO A 145 -16.03 2.13 -14.90
N VAL A 146 -17.21 2.15 -14.27
CA VAL A 146 -18.48 2.23 -15.02
C VAL A 146 -18.60 3.56 -15.77
N ILE A 147 -19.37 3.54 -16.87
CA ILE A 147 -19.65 4.73 -17.67
C ILE A 147 -20.88 5.42 -17.11
N ALA A 148 -20.79 6.73 -16.84
CA ALA A 148 -21.89 7.54 -16.33
C ALA A 148 -21.93 8.93 -16.98
N PRO A 149 -23.10 9.60 -17.02
CA PRO A 149 -23.18 10.98 -17.48
C PRO A 149 -22.24 11.91 -16.69
N PRO A 150 -21.65 12.94 -17.31
CA PRO A 150 -20.83 13.90 -16.58
C PRO A 150 -21.65 14.66 -15.52
N ARG A 151 -20.95 15.21 -14.53
CA ARG A 151 -21.48 16.24 -13.63
C ARG A 151 -21.82 17.49 -14.45
N ALA A 152 -22.54 18.43 -13.83
CA ALA A 152 -22.92 19.70 -14.46
C ALA A 152 -21.72 20.53 -14.97
N ASN A 153 -20.53 20.36 -14.38
CA ASN A 153 -19.29 21.02 -14.80
C ASN A 153 -18.53 20.27 -15.94
N GLY A 154 -19.13 19.23 -16.52
CA GLY A 154 -18.52 18.41 -17.58
C GLY A 154 -17.55 17.33 -17.09
N ARG A 155 -17.18 17.31 -15.81
CA ARG A 155 -16.25 16.31 -15.25
C ARG A 155 -16.98 14.99 -14.94
N ALA A 156 -16.23 13.90 -14.92
CA ALA A 156 -16.77 12.59 -14.51
C ALA A 156 -17.29 12.60 -13.05
N GLN A 157 -18.26 11.73 -12.76
CA GLN A 157 -18.68 11.46 -11.38
C GLN A 157 -17.62 10.60 -10.66
N TYR A 158 -17.57 10.68 -9.33
CA TYR A 158 -16.66 9.86 -8.52
C TYR A 158 -16.82 8.38 -8.89
N GLY A 159 -15.72 7.68 -9.13
CA GLY A 159 -15.74 6.26 -9.48
C GLY A 159 -16.24 5.94 -10.89
N THR A 160 -16.31 6.93 -11.79
CA THR A 160 -16.82 6.75 -13.17
C THR A 160 -15.91 7.37 -14.23
N ILE A 161 -16.18 7.03 -15.50
CA ILE A 161 -15.75 7.77 -16.69
C ILE A 161 -16.98 8.24 -17.49
N THR A 162 -16.84 9.28 -18.29
CA THR A 162 -17.93 9.77 -19.17
C THR A 162 -18.05 8.93 -20.45
N PRO A 163 -19.17 9.01 -21.19
CA PRO A 163 -19.26 8.38 -22.51
C PRO A 163 -18.19 8.89 -23.50
N GLU A 164 -17.80 10.16 -23.39
CA GLU A 164 -16.77 10.78 -24.23
C GLU A 164 -15.37 10.24 -23.89
N ASP A 165 -15.08 10.03 -22.60
CA ASP A 165 -13.86 9.36 -22.14
C ASP A 165 -13.78 7.93 -22.70
N ALA A 166 -14.85 7.15 -22.58
CA ALA A 166 -14.91 5.80 -23.10
C ALA A 166 -14.71 5.76 -24.62
N ALA A 167 -15.30 6.70 -25.36
CA ALA A 167 -15.12 6.82 -26.80
C ALA A 167 -13.67 7.16 -27.17
N LYS A 168 -13.00 8.06 -26.44
CA LYS A 168 -11.58 8.36 -26.65
C LYS A 168 -10.69 7.15 -26.33
N ASN A 169 -10.94 6.49 -25.20
CA ASN A 169 -10.17 5.32 -24.76
C ASN A 169 -10.33 4.14 -25.73
N ALA A 170 -11.45 4.03 -26.44
CA ALA A 170 -11.67 3.01 -27.46
C ALA A 170 -10.71 3.17 -28.66
N GLY A 171 -10.19 4.39 -28.89
CA GLY A 171 -9.21 4.67 -29.93
C GLY A 171 -7.75 4.46 -29.52
N ILE A 172 -7.48 4.06 -28.28
CA ILE A 172 -6.12 3.83 -27.76
C ILE A 172 -5.84 2.32 -27.71
N GLY A 173 -4.69 1.90 -28.24
CA GLY A 173 -4.27 0.50 -28.20
C GLY A 173 -5.26 -0.43 -28.90
N THR A 174 -5.80 -1.42 -28.18
CA THR A 174 -6.87 -2.31 -28.66
C THR A 174 -8.26 -1.91 -28.16
N GLY A 175 -8.38 -0.74 -27.50
CA GLY A 175 -9.62 -0.27 -26.89
C GLY A 175 -9.93 -0.93 -25.53
N ASN A 176 -8.96 -1.58 -24.88
CA ASN A 176 -9.15 -2.25 -23.61
C ASN A 176 -9.70 -1.31 -22.51
N ASN A 177 -9.20 -0.07 -22.47
CA ASN A 177 -9.57 0.94 -21.49
C ASN A 177 -10.97 1.56 -21.71
N ALA A 178 -11.73 1.11 -22.71
CA ALA A 178 -13.11 1.54 -22.93
C ALA A 178 -14.15 0.57 -22.35
N ILE A 179 -13.72 -0.58 -21.81
CA ILE A 179 -14.61 -1.66 -21.38
C ILE A 179 -14.63 -1.74 -19.85
N PRO A 180 -15.74 -1.33 -19.19
CA PRO A 180 -15.85 -1.38 -17.73
C PRO A 180 -15.54 -2.75 -17.13
N GLY A 181 -14.88 -2.76 -15.98
CA GLY A 181 -14.53 -3.97 -15.23
C GLY A 181 -13.25 -4.66 -15.67
N ARG A 182 -12.69 -4.34 -16.85
CA ARG A 182 -11.34 -4.78 -17.24
C ARG A 182 -10.28 -4.05 -16.42
N PHE A 183 -9.10 -4.65 -16.27
CA PHE A 183 -7.94 -3.90 -15.74
C PHE A 183 -7.56 -2.79 -16.71
N ALA A 184 -7.39 -1.59 -16.19
CA ALA A 184 -6.90 -0.47 -16.95
C ALA A 184 -5.39 -0.64 -17.20
N THR A 185 -4.97 -0.16 -18.37
CA THR A 185 -3.62 -0.34 -18.88
C THR A 185 -3.02 0.98 -19.33
N THR A 186 -1.70 1.12 -19.24
CA THR A 186 -0.99 2.32 -19.67
C THR A 186 -1.03 2.56 -21.17
N ASP A 187 -1.22 1.51 -21.97
CA ASP A 187 -1.18 1.56 -23.45
C ASP A 187 -2.52 1.24 -24.13
N GLY A 188 -3.59 1.03 -23.36
CA GLY A 188 -4.93 0.71 -23.87
C GLY A 188 -5.04 -0.66 -24.55
N LYS A 189 -4.02 -1.53 -24.42
CA LYS A 189 -4.06 -2.92 -24.89
C LYS A 189 -4.59 -3.85 -23.80
N ASP A 190 -4.75 -5.13 -24.12
CA ASP A 190 -5.12 -6.13 -23.12
C ASP A 190 -4.12 -6.14 -21.96
N PHE A 191 -4.63 -6.42 -20.75
CA PHE A 191 -3.81 -6.46 -19.55
C PHE A 191 -2.74 -7.54 -19.65
N ARG A 192 -1.49 -7.12 -19.46
CA ARG A 192 -0.32 -7.95 -19.40
C ARG A 192 0.22 -7.91 -17.97
N PRO A 193 0.10 -9.00 -17.20
CA PRO A 193 0.71 -9.07 -15.88
C PRO A 193 2.23 -9.00 -15.99
N PHE A 194 2.89 -8.84 -14.84
CA PHE A 194 4.33 -9.04 -14.75
C PHE A 194 4.71 -10.45 -15.26
N SER A 195 5.94 -10.59 -15.74
CA SER A 195 6.45 -11.85 -16.25
C SER A 195 7.93 -12.04 -15.92
N VAL A 196 8.37 -13.29 -15.89
CA VAL A 196 9.78 -13.67 -15.85
C VAL A 196 10.57 -13.17 -17.06
N ASN A 197 9.88 -12.87 -18.17
CA ASN A 197 10.48 -12.34 -19.40
C ASN A 197 10.50 -10.80 -19.44
N ASP A 198 10.08 -10.12 -18.36
CA ASP A 198 10.19 -8.68 -18.26
C ASP A 198 11.66 -8.24 -18.26
N VAL A 199 11.93 -7.07 -18.82
CA VAL A 199 13.27 -6.48 -18.92
C VAL A 199 13.15 -5.00 -18.57
N PHE A 200 13.39 -4.64 -17.32
CA PHE A 200 13.35 -3.23 -16.91
C PHE A 200 14.45 -2.38 -17.61
N PRO A 201 14.17 -1.15 -18.07
CA PRO A 201 12.86 -0.49 -18.08
C PRO A 201 12.00 -0.78 -19.32
N GLU A 202 12.53 -1.53 -20.29
CA GLU A 202 12.01 -1.71 -21.66
C GLU A 202 10.69 -2.47 -21.75
N ILE A 203 10.55 -3.57 -21.01
CA ILE A 203 9.40 -4.48 -21.05
C ILE A 203 8.90 -4.69 -19.62
N GLN A 204 7.72 -4.17 -19.30
CA GLN A 204 7.10 -4.27 -17.96
C GLN A 204 5.59 -4.49 -18.08
N SER A 205 4.96 -4.92 -16.98
CA SER A 205 3.50 -4.97 -16.88
C SER A 205 2.91 -3.65 -17.39
N ASN A 206 1.84 -3.73 -18.17
CA ASN A 206 1.12 -2.53 -18.62
C ASN A 206 -0.02 -2.15 -17.66
N GLY A 207 -0.16 -2.84 -16.53
CA GLY A 207 -1.12 -2.49 -15.48
C GLY A 207 -0.84 -1.15 -14.83
N VAL A 208 -1.84 -0.59 -14.17
CA VAL A 208 -1.74 0.65 -13.38
C VAL A 208 -1.96 0.29 -11.90
N PRO A 209 -0.87 0.08 -11.13
CA PRO A 209 -0.96 -0.39 -9.75
C PRO A 209 -1.15 0.75 -8.74
N ILE A 210 -1.83 0.40 -7.64
CA ILE A 210 -2.03 1.18 -6.43
C ILE A 210 -1.49 0.35 -5.26
N PRO A 211 -0.29 0.66 -4.75
CA PRO A 211 0.30 -0.06 -3.63
C PRO A 211 -0.02 0.61 -2.29
N VAL A 212 -0.48 -0.18 -1.31
CA VAL A 212 -0.53 0.21 0.11
C VAL A 212 0.52 -0.58 0.86
N SER A 213 1.35 0.11 1.64
CA SER A 213 2.41 -0.51 2.44
C SER A 213 1.82 -1.25 3.63
N LEU A 214 2.39 -2.41 3.95
CA LEU A 214 2.15 -3.16 5.19
C LEU A 214 3.30 -2.98 6.18
N GLY A 215 4.03 -1.87 6.05
CA GLY A 215 5.19 -1.56 6.88
C GLY A 215 6.45 -2.34 6.49
N THR A 216 7.50 -2.00 7.22
CA THR A 216 8.86 -2.51 7.00
C THR A 216 9.26 -3.46 8.11
N PHE A 217 9.96 -4.53 7.76
CA PHE A 217 10.38 -5.54 8.72
C PHE A 217 11.74 -6.14 8.37
N ASN A 218 12.44 -6.57 9.42
CA ASN A 218 13.72 -7.26 9.31
C ASN A 218 13.53 -8.76 9.32
N ALA A 219 14.39 -9.47 8.59
CA ALA A 219 14.52 -10.90 8.73
C ALA A 219 15.13 -11.29 10.08
N LEU A 220 14.74 -12.46 10.57
CA LEU A 220 15.29 -13.12 11.73
C LEU A 220 16.53 -13.95 11.37
N GLN A 221 17.17 -14.53 12.38
CA GLN A 221 18.44 -15.23 12.24
C GLN A 221 18.38 -16.40 11.23
N GLN A 222 17.25 -17.10 11.12
CA GLN A 222 17.08 -18.25 10.21
C GLN A 222 16.49 -17.85 8.85
N SER A 223 16.65 -16.58 8.47
CA SER A 223 16.14 -16.02 7.21
C SER A 223 14.62 -16.09 7.07
N ASP A 224 13.92 -16.08 8.20
CA ASP A 224 12.47 -16.05 8.33
C ASP A 224 11.98 -14.65 8.71
N ILE A 225 10.79 -14.31 8.24
CA ILE A 225 10.07 -13.06 8.56
C ILE A 225 8.71 -13.45 9.11
N HIS A 226 8.38 -12.88 10.26
CA HIS A 226 7.08 -12.96 10.90
C HIS A 226 6.65 -11.53 11.26
N ALA A 227 5.69 -10.96 10.53
CA ALA A 227 5.16 -9.62 10.77
C ALA A 227 3.63 -9.57 10.84
N TYR A 228 3.11 -8.68 11.69
CA TYR A 228 1.69 -8.35 11.86
C TYR A 228 1.43 -6.93 11.36
N TRP A 229 0.28 -6.72 10.73
CA TRP A 229 -0.17 -5.42 10.26
C TRP A 229 -1.69 -5.29 10.34
N GLU A 230 -2.17 -4.16 10.84
CA GLU A 230 -3.59 -3.81 10.83
C GLU A 230 -3.92 -3.03 9.56
N PHE A 231 -4.82 -3.57 8.75
CA PHE A 231 -5.40 -2.86 7.62
C PHE A 231 -6.71 -2.21 8.04
N ASN A 232 -6.67 -0.90 8.28
CA ASN A 232 -7.78 -0.11 8.78
C ASN A 232 -7.75 1.30 8.13
N PRO A 233 -8.75 2.15 8.37
CA PRO A 233 -8.80 3.49 7.77
C PRO A 233 -7.58 4.38 8.08
N GLY A 234 -6.85 4.13 9.17
CA GLY A 234 -5.61 4.83 9.55
C GLY A 234 -4.37 4.37 8.77
N THR A 235 -4.35 3.12 8.30
CA THR A 235 -3.22 2.54 7.54
C THR A 235 -3.50 2.38 6.05
N ASN A 236 -4.75 2.58 5.62
CA ASN A 236 -5.21 2.46 4.23
C ASN A 236 -4.94 3.73 3.40
N PHE A 237 -3.67 4.14 3.42
CA PHE A 237 -3.15 5.34 2.78
C PHE A 237 -1.98 4.99 1.87
N ILE A 238 -1.72 5.88 0.92
CA ILE A 238 -0.66 5.72 -0.08
C ILE A 238 0.28 6.92 0.01
N PHE A 239 1.56 6.63 -0.18
CA PHE A 239 2.59 7.65 -0.28
C PHE A 239 2.25 8.71 -1.34
N PRO A 240 2.51 10.00 -1.05
CA PRO A 240 2.35 11.05 -2.04
C PRO A 240 3.18 10.73 -3.28
N HIS A 241 2.60 10.87 -4.46
CA HIS A 241 3.27 10.48 -5.69
C HIS A 241 4.25 11.57 -6.20
N TYR A 242 4.26 12.74 -5.56
CA TYR A 242 5.07 13.91 -5.91
C TYR A 242 6.22 14.17 -4.94
N GLU A 243 6.32 13.41 -3.84
CA GLU A 243 7.35 13.62 -2.82
C GLU A 243 8.22 12.37 -2.65
N LEU A 244 9.55 12.57 -2.67
CA LEU A 244 10.47 11.65 -2.02
C LEU A 244 10.71 12.20 -0.61
N PRO A 245 10.20 11.58 0.46
CA PRO A 245 10.38 12.10 1.80
C PRO A 245 11.86 12.05 2.16
N PHE A 246 12.46 13.23 2.25
CA PHE A 246 13.80 13.38 2.78
C PHE A 246 13.73 13.40 4.30
N THR A 247 13.97 12.25 4.93
CA THR A 247 14.08 12.16 6.40
C THR A 247 15.49 12.61 6.81
N GLY A 248 15.69 13.91 7.02
CA GLY A 248 16.96 14.40 7.55
C GLY A 248 17.19 15.89 7.34
N GLY A 249 17.28 16.65 8.43
CA GLY A 249 17.78 18.02 8.44
C GLY A 249 19.14 18.10 9.13
N THR A 250 20.06 18.91 8.62
CA THR A 250 21.24 19.33 9.41
C THR A 250 20.77 20.27 10.54
N PRO A 251 21.45 20.33 11.70
CA PRO A 251 21.08 21.27 12.77
C PRO A 251 20.85 22.69 12.25
N GLY A 252 19.73 23.31 12.65
CA GLY A 252 19.32 24.65 12.19
C GLY A 252 18.56 24.69 10.85
N SER A 253 18.51 23.60 10.09
CA SER A 253 17.76 23.56 8.82
C SER A 253 16.26 23.76 9.00
N PHE A 254 15.65 23.16 10.03
CA PHE A 254 14.24 23.37 10.37
C PHE A 254 13.92 24.85 10.67
N ALA A 255 14.64 25.45 11.63
CA ALA A 255 14.44 26.84 12.03
C ALA A 255 14.67 27.85 10.88
N ASN A 256 15.52 27.49 9.90
CA ASN A 256 15.79 28.29 8.71
C ASN A 256 14.87 27.97 7.52
N ARG A 257 13.83 27.13 7.69
CA ARG A 257 12.90 26.71 6.61
C ARG A 257 13.62 26.00 5.44
N MET A 258 14.69 25.27 5.74
CA MET A 258 15.53 24.55 4.78
C MET A 258 15.34 23.02 4.82
N LEU A 259 14.28 22.51 5.46
CA LEU A 259 13.92 21.10 5.34
C LEU A 259 13.77 20.76 3.86
N GLY A 260 14.60 19.84 3.35
CA GLY A 260 14.49 19.35 1.98
C GLY A 260 14.70 20.41 0.89
N GLY A 261 15.63 21.37 1.07
CA GLY A 261 15.99 22.40 0.07
C GLY A 261 16.44 21.92 -1.32
N ILE A 262 16.33 20.62 -1.60
CA ILE A 262 16.51 20.00 -2.91
C ILE A 262 15.26 19.17 -3.34
N THR A 263 14.46 18.56 -2.44
CA THR A 263 13.32 17.67 -2.80
C THR A 263 12.29 17.35 -1.68
N SER A 264 11.87 18.29 -0.83
CA SER A 264 10.61 18.11 -0.05
C SER A 264 9.69 19.29 -0.32
N ILE A 265 8.57 19.01 -0.99
CA ILE A 265 7.53 19.99 -1.30
C ILE A 265 6.31 19.58 -0.51
N VAL A 266 5.95 20.33 0.55
CA VAL A 266 4.58 20.28 1.07
C VAL A 266 3.73 21.09 0.09
N PRO A 267 2.82 20.46 -0.68
CA PRO A 267 1.99 21.21 -1.61
C PRO A 267 1.07 22.09 -0.78
N GLY A 268 1.05 23.38 -1.07
CA GLY A 268 0.01 24.26 -0.57
C GLY A 268 -1.23 24.20 -1.46
N SER A 269 -2.30 24.87 -1.06
CA SER A 269 -3.61 24.78 -1.70
C SER A 269 -3.67 25.19 -3.18
N GLY A 270 -4.61 24.59 -3.91
CA GLY A 270 -5.05 24.98 -5.25
C GLY A 270 -4.45 24.17 -6.41
N PRO A 271 -5.01 24.30 -7.63
CA PRO A 271 -4.67 23.49 -8.81
C PRO A 271 -3.24 23.67 -9.33
N ALA A 272 -2.54 24.70 -8.85
CA ALA A 272 -1.14 24.98 -9.18
C ALA A 272 -0.17 24.56 -8.07
N GLY A 273 -0.68 24.09 -6.92
CA GLY A 273 0.01 24.16 -5.64
C GLY A 273 0.37 25.61 -5.33
N THR A 274 -0.02 26.15 -4.18
CA THR A 274 0.85 27.20 -3.62
C THR A 274 2.10 26.43 -3.19
N GLY A 275 3.05 26.22 -4.10
CA GLY A 275 4.17 25.24 -4.02
C GLY A 275 5.25 25.54 -5.07
N PRO A 276 6.55 25.26 -4.86
CA PRO A 276 7.56 25.54 -5.88
C PRO A 276 7.28 24.66 -7.07
N ARG A 277 7.23 25.22 -8.28
CA ARG A 277 7.29 24.37 -9.47
C ARG A 277 8.69 23.76 -9.52
N PRO A 278 8.86 22.52 -9.99
CA PRO A 278 10.18 21.88 -10.07
C PRO A 278 11.24 22.64 -10.90
N PHE A 279 10.89 23.76 -11.54
CA PHE A 279 11.78 24.56 -12.39
C PHE A 279 11.60 26.09 -12.28
N GLU A 280 10.76 26.60 -11.36
CA GLU A 280 10.58 28.05 -11.14
C GLU A 280 10.50 28.32 -9.63
N SER A 281 11.56 28.93 -9.07
CA SER A 281 11.70 29.54 -7.72
C SER A 281 10.94 28.95 -6.52
N ILE A 282 11.62 28.86 -5.37
CA ILE A 282 11.14 28.42 -4.04
C ILE A 282 10.07 29.36 -3.42
N GLN A 283 9.24 30.02 -4.23
CA GLN A 283 8.14 30.89 -3.81
C GLN A 283 6.81 30.23 -4.15
N GLY A 284 6.42 29.33 -3.27
CA GLY A 284 5.17 28.61 -3.23
C GLY A 284 5.38 27.47 -2.25
N GLY A 285 4.44 27.20 -1.36
CA GLY A 285 4.47 26.05 -0.45
C GLY A 285 3.56 26.29 0.74
N ASN A 286 3.05 25.23 1.34
CA ASN A 286 2.68 25.28 2.76
C ASN A 286 3.92 25.61 3.61
N ASP A 287 3.75 26.30 4.74
CA ASP A 287 4.86 26.68 5.61
C ASP A 287 5.54 25.40 6.17
N PRO A 288 6.82 25.11 5.85
CA PRO A 288 7.49 23.90 6.34
C PRO A 288 7.67 23.88 7.86
N LEU A 289 7.57 25.02 8.56
CA LEU A 289 7.53 25.04 10.03
C LEU A 289 6.19 24.54 10.58
N LEU A 290 5.12 24.70 9.82
CA LEU A 290 3.76 24.29 10.22
C LEU A 290 3.45 22.86 9.73
N TYR A 291 3.89 22.51 8.51
CA TYR A 291 3.52 21.27 7.84
C TYR A 291 4.67 20.28 7.61
N GLY A 292 5.92 20.67 7.91
CA GLY A 292 7.06 19.77 7.87
C GLY A 292 7.16 18.87 9.10
N ASP A 293 8.03 17.86 9.00
CA ASP A 293 8.39 17.02 10.15
C ASP A 293 9.38 17.76 11.05
N ASP A 294 8.86 18.37 12.13
CA ASP A 294 9.69 18.88 13.22
C ASP A 294 10.35 17.68 13.93
N PRO A 295 11.69 17.58 14.00
CA PRO A 295 12.34 16.48 14.71
C PRO A 295 12.00 16.41 16.21
N ASN A 296 11.48 17.49 16.82
CA ASN A 296 11.00 17.48 18.21
C ASN A 296 9.50 17.16 18.33
N ASN A 297 8.77 17.16 17.22
CA ASN A 297 7.36 16.81 17.12
C ASN A 297 7.12 16.13 15.75
N PRO A 298 7.69 14.92 15.55
CA PRO A 298 7.62 14.23 14.27
C PRO A 298 6.16 13.99 13.88
N GLY A 299 5.90 13.88 12.58
CA GLY A 299 4.63 13.38 12.10
C GLY A 299 4.33 12.03 12.75
N ASP A 300 3.14 11.89 13.35
CA ASP A 300 2.74 10.66 14.02
C ASP A 300 1.36 10.24 13.51
N PRO A 301 1.28 9.25 12.59
CA PRO A 301 0.02 8.82 12.01
C PRO A 301 -0.93 8.16 13.03
N ASP A 302 -0.45 7.81 14.23
CA ASP A 302 -1.30 7.26 15.30
C ASP A 302 -2.14 8.35 15.98
N ARG A 303 -1.88 9.63 15.69
CA ARG A 303 -2.67 10.79 16.16
C ARG A 303 -3.93 10.99 15.30
N ALA A 304 -4.68 9.93 15.03
CA ALA A 304 -5.82 9.92 14.12
C ALA A 304 -7.17 10.23 14.78
N GLU A 305 -7.27 10.12 16.10
CA GLU A 305 -8.52 10.28 16.85
C GLU A 305 -8.40 11.33 17.97
N VAL A 306 -9.51 12.06 18.21
CA VAL A 306 -9.55 13.01 19.32
C VAL A 306 -9.62 12.21 20.62
N SER A 307 -8.72 12.52 21.56
CA SER A 307 -8.73 11.90 22.88
C SER A 307 -10.11 11.93 23.54
N SER A 308 -10.42 10.91 24.33
CA SER A 308 -11.69 10.80 25.05
C SER A 308 -11.43 10.36 26.48
N LEU A 309 -12.23 10.87 27.42
CA LEU A 309 -12.23 10.36 28.80
C LEU A 309 -12.78 8.93 28.89
N ASN A 310 -13.47 8.47 27.85
CA ASN A 310 -14.00 7.11 27.74
C ASN A 310 -13.09 6.19 26.92
N ASP A 311 -11.92 6.68 26.47
CA ASP A 311 -10.91 5.83 25.85
C ASP A 311 -10.40 4.83 26.89
N ILE A 312 -10.51 3.53 26.59
CA ILE A 312 -10.13 2.45 27.51
C ILE A 312 -8.61 2.37 27.71
N ASN A 313 -7.84 2.75 26.69
CA ASN A 313 -6.38 2.67 26.67
C ASN A 313 -5.76 3.93 27.28
N ARG A 314 -6.31 5.10 26.96
CA ARG A 314 -5.74 6.39 27.35
C ARG A 314 -6.81 7.45 27.63
N PRO A 315 -7.50 7.39 28.78
CA PRO A 315 -8.58 8.32 29.11
C PRO A 315 -8.02 9.74 29.33
N MET A 316 -8.13 10.58 28.32
CA MET A 316 -7.60 11.94 28.30
C MET A 316 -8.70 12.92 27.88
N PRO A 317 -8.74 14.15 28.45
CA PRO A 317 -9.66 15.18 27.99
C PRO A 317 -9.56 15.37 26.47
N PRO A 318 -10.68 15.61 25.76
CA PRO A 318 -10.66 15.87 24.33
C PRO A 318 -9.72 17.01 23.95
N ASN A 319 -8.78 16.69 23.07
CA ASN A 319 -7.83 17.67 22.54
C ASN A 319 -7.64 17.48 21.03
N PRO A 320 -8.45 18.16 20.19
CA PRO A 320 -8.32 18.10 18.74
C PRO A 320 -6.96 18.61 18.22
N ALA A 321 -6.26 19.46 18.98
CA ALA A 321 -4.92 19.92 18.61
C ALA A 321 -3.88 18.79 18.66
N ASN A 322 -4.22 17.66 19.29
CA ASN A 322 -3.39 16.47 19.25
C ASN A 322 -3.60 15.65 17.98
N LEU A 323 -4.53 15.96 17.09
CA LEU A 323 -4.64 15.24 15.81
C LEU A 323 -3.44 15.55 14.91
N GLU A 324 -3.02 14.59 14.10
CA GLU A 324 -2.07 14.85 13.02
C GLU A 324 -2.77 15.61 11.89
N THR A 325 -2.24 16.79 11.58
CA THR A 325 -2.77 17.70 10.56
C THR A 325 -1.90 17.71 9.30
N ARG A 326 -0.78 16.99 9.30
CA ARG A 326 0.25 17.02 8.26
C ARG A 326 0.28 15.70 7.48
N LEU A 327 -0.87 15.10 7.17
CA LEU A 327 -0.85 13.85 6.40
C LEU A 327 -0.38 14.16 4.99
N ARG A 328 0.77 13.58 4.64
CA ARG A 328 1.26 13.63 3.26
C ARG A 328 0.66 12.51 2.42
N PHE A 329 0.06 11.52 3.08
CA PHE A 329 -0.53 10.38 2.42
C PHE A 329 -1.93 10.65 1.90
N ILE A 330 -2.30 9.96 0.84
CA ILE A 330 -3.61 10.06 0.20
C ILE A 330 -4.40 8.78 0.50
N PRO A 331 -5.68 8.86 0.92
CA PRO A 331 -6.54 7.69 1.06
C PRO A 331 -6.56 6.85 -0.23
N SER A 332 -6.50 5.52 -0.09
CA SER A 332 -6.21 4.63 -1.22
C SER A 332 -7.20 4.69 -2.40
N ARG A 333 -8.49 4.93 -2.15
CA ARG A 333 -9.49 5.09 -3.23
C ARG A 333 -9.46 6.50 -3.82
N LEU A 334 -9.03 7.52 -3.06
CA LEU A 334 -8.78 8.85 -3.60
C LEU A 334 -7.60 8.83 -4.59
N THR A 335 -6.56 8.04 -4.31
CA THR A 335 -5.49 7.75 -5.29
C THR A 335 -6.03 7.09 -6.57
N GLU A 336 -7.01 6.18 -6.46
CA GLU A 336 -7.64 5.59 -7.64
C GLU A 336 -8.37 6.64 -8.50
N GLU A 337 -9.06 7.61 -7.88
CA GLU A 337 -9.66 8.72 -8.62
C GLU A 337 -8.62 9.59 -9.33
N ILE A 338 -7.46 9.82 -8.68
CA ILE A 338 -6.35 10.55 -9.29
C ILE A 338 -5.88 9.80 -10.55
N LEU A 339 -5.68 8.49 -10.45
CA LEU A 339 -5.27 7.68 -11.60
C LEU A 339 -6.35 7.58 -12.68
N PHE A 340 -7.63 7.64 -12.32
CA PHE A 340 -8.71 7.75 -13.30
C PHE A 340 -8.65 9.06 -14.07
N ASP A 341 -8.44 10.20 -13.41
CA ASP A 341 -8.25 11.50 -14.08
C ASP A 341 -7.05 11.48 -15.03
N VAL A 342 -5.93 10.91 -14.59
CA VAL A 342 -4.70 10.87 -15.39
C VAL A 342 -4.84 9.95 -16.60
N MET A 343 -5.32 8.73 -16.40
CA MET A 343 -5.21 7.64 -17.36
C MET A 343 -6.49 7.37 -18.15
N LEU A 344 -7.67 7.60 -17.56
CA LEU A 344 -8.95 7.13 -18.11
C LEU A 344 -9.93 8.26 -18.46
N ARG A 345 -9.84 9.43 -17.82
CA ARG A 345 -10.72 10.60 -18.09
C ARG A 345 -10.08 11.54 -19.10
N THR A 346 -9.73 10.99 -20.26
CA THR A 346 -8.97 11.67 -21.32
C THR A 346 -9.78 12.73 -22.08
N ALA A 347 -11.10 12.77 -21.91
CA ALA A 347 -12.00 13.79 -22.44
C ALA A 347 -12.49 14.76 -21.35
N SER A 348 -12.86 14.23 -20.19
CA SER A 348 -13.53 15.00 -19.13
C SER A 348 -12.59 15.63 -18.10
N PHE A 349 -11.31 15.25 -18.08
CA PHE A 349 -10.29 15.84 -17.21
C PHE A 349 -9.12 16.42 -18.02
N GLU A 350 -8.97 17.75 -17.97
CA GLU A 350 -7.88 18.51 -18.59
C GLU A 350 -7.49 18.03 -20.01
N PRO A 351 -8.43 17.99 -20.98
CA PRO A 351 -8.22 17.30 -22.26
C PRO A 351 -7.13 17.93 -23.16
N SER A 352 -6.69 19.16 -22.85
CA SER A 352 -5.58 19.83 -23.53
C SER A 352 -4.21 19.49 -22.96
N VAL A 353 -4.14 18.87 -21.78
CA VAL A 353 -2.89 18.54 -21.09
C VAL A 353 -2.47 17.12 -21.47
N THR A 354 -1.38 17.02 -22.23
CA THR A 354 -0.82 15.76 -22.75
C THR A 354 0.37 15.23 -21.94
N ASN A 355 1.03 16.08 -21.16
CA ASN A 355 2.12 15.66 -20.29
C ASN A 355 1.55 14.90 -19.07
N VAL A 356 1.91 13.61 -18.94
CA VAL A 356 1.38 12.73 -17.87
C VAL A 356 1.71 13.24 -16.47
N GLY A 357 2.93 13.74 -16.24
CA GLY A 357 3.32 14.30 -14.94
C GLY A 357 2.49 15.53 -14.57
N MET A 358 2.21 16.41 -15.53
CA MET A 358 1.33 17.56 -15.32
C MET A 358 -0.13 17.13 -15.09
N ARG A 359 -0.64 16.12 -15.82
CA ARG A 359 -1.97 15.57 -15.55
C ARG A 359 -2.07 15.03 -14.13
N PHE A 360 -1.04 14.31 -13.68
CA PHE A 360 -0.96 13.77 -12.33
C PHE A 360 -1.04 14.88 -11.29
N PHE A 361 -0.18 15.89 -11.42
CA PHE A 361 -0.16 17.05 -10.54
C PHE A 361 -1.52 17.77 -10.48
N LEU A 362 -2.12 18.07 -11.63
CA LEU A 362 -3.42 18.74 -11.70
C LEU A 362 -4.54 17.89 -11.09
N SER A 363 -4.48 16.57 -11.28
CA SER A 363 -5.49 15.65 -10.75
C SER A 363 -5.41 15.55 -9.25
N GLU A 364 -4.22 15.38 -8.70
CA GLU A 364 -4.02 15.37 -7.26
C GLU A 364 -4.50 16.65 -6.61
N ALA A 365 -4.10 17.81 -7.14
CA ALA A 365 -4.56 19.09 -6.64
C ALA A 365 -6.10 19.24 -6.72
N TYR A 366 -6.71 18.78 -7.83
CA TYR A 366 -8.16 18.80 -7.98
C TYR A 366 -8.85 17.87 -6.97
N GLN A 367 -8.43 16.61 -6.88
CA GLN A 367 -9.04 15.60 -6.01
C GLN A 367 -8.88 15.98 -4.54
N THR A 368 -7.71 16.48 -4.13
CA THR A 368 -7.47 17.04 -2.79
C THR A 368 -8.40 18.22 -2.51
N SER A 369 -8.58 19.16 -3.46
CA SER A 369 -9.44 20.33 -3.26
C SER A 369 -10.93 20.01 -3.05
N LEU A 370 -11.39 18.80 -3.41
CA LEU A 370 -12.75 18.35 -3.13
C LEU A 370 -12.93 17.92 -1.66
N ILE A 371 -11.82 17.56 -1.00
CA ILE A 371 -11.82 16.97 0.35
C ILE A 371 -11.32 17.97 1.39
N ASP A 372 -10.32 18.75 1.02
CA ASP A 372 -9.73 19.84 1.81
C ASP A 372 -10.79 20.89 2.17
N GLN A 373 -11.11 20.97 3.46
CA GLN A 373 -12.16 21.84 4.01
C GLN A 373 -11.59 23.17 4.49
N ASN A 374 -10.31 23.22 4.83
CA ASN A 374 -9.64 24.40 5.37
C ASN A 374 -8.87 25.20 4.29
N ASN A 375 -8.78 24.66 3.08
CA ASN A 375 -8.07 25.19 1.90
C ASN A 375 -6.57 25.39 2.13
N ASP A 376 -5.92 24.49 2.87
CA ASP A 376 -4.48 24.49 3.05
C ASP A 376 -3.74 23.58 2.05
N GLY A 377 -4.43 22.71 1.31
CA GLY A 377 -3.86 21.81 0.32
C GLY A 377 -3.29 20.51 0.88
N VAL A 378 -3.48 20.25 2.17
CA VAL A 378 -3.09 19.02 2.88
C VAL A 378 -4.36 18.37 3.42
N LEU A 379 -4.39 17.04 3.45
CA LEU A 379 -5.50 16.32 4.06
C LEU A 379 -5.15 16.00 5.50
N SER A 380 -6.04 16.31 6.44
CA SER A 380 -5.94 15.90 7.84
C SER A 380 -6.82 14.68 8.11
N PHE A 381 -6.54 13.92 9.18
CA PHE A 381 -7.42 12.82 9.62
C PHE A 381 -8.85 13.28 9.89
N GLN A 382 -9.03 14.55 10.28
CA GLN A 382 -10.35 15.13 10.48
C GLN A 382 -11.13 15.24 9.15
N GLU A 383 -10.48 15.69 8.08
CA GLU A 383 -11.13 15.89 6.78
C GLU A 383 -11.41 14.57 6.06
N VAL A 384 -10.52 13.60 6.22
CA VAL A 384 -10.67 12.26 5.62
C VAL A 384 -11.34 11.26 6.54
N ASN A 385 -11.75 11.64 7.76
CA ASN A 385 -12.39 10.75 8.74
C ASN A 385 -13.45 9.89 8.05
N ILE A 386 -13.29 8.56 8.13
CA ILE A 386 -14.11 7.60 7.38
C ILE A 386 -15.61 7.69 7.73
N HIS A 387 -15.95 8.17 8.93
CA HIS A 387 -17.32 8.39 9.38
C HIS A 387 -17.87 9.78 9.00
N GLY A 388 -17.03 10.64 8.44
CA GLY A 388 -17.35 11.99 8.01
C GLY A 388 -17.88 12.09 6.58
N THR A 389 -17.96 13.32 6.11
CA THR A 389 -18.40 13.67 4.76
C THR A 389 -17.52 14.77 4.18
N SER A 390 -17.31 14.73 2.87
CA SER A 390 -16.60 15.75 2.08
C SER A 390 -17.22 15.82 0.68
N ASP A 391 -17.15 16.96 -0.02
CA ASP A 391 -17.81 17.20 -1.33
C ASP A 391 -19.28 16.69 -1.36
N GLY A 392 -20.01 16.84 -0.25
CA GLY A 392 -21.40 16.37 -0.11
C GLY A 392 -21.59 14.85 -0.12
N GLN A 393 -20.52 14.05 0.04
CA GLN A 393 -20.55 12.59 -0.03
C GLN A 393 -19.88 11.94 1.20
N PRO A 394 -20.26 10.69 1.57
CA PRO A 394 -19.62 9.96 2.68
C PRO A 394 -18.14 9.66 2.42
N ASN A 395 -17.28 9.87 3.42
CA ASN A 395 -15.84 9.62 3.32
C ASN A 395 -15.47 8.13 3.23
N THR A 396 -16.40 7.21 3.51
CA THR A 396 -16.21 5.78 3.22
C THR A 396 -15.80 5.52 1.78
N ARG A 397 -16.18 6.40 0.82
CA ARG A 397 -15.75 6.31 -0.58
C ARG A 397 -14.26 6.53 -0.80
N LEU A 398 -13.54 7.15 0.14
CA LEU A 398 -12.12 7.51 0.01
C LEU A 398 -11.18 6.33 0.27
N TYR A 399 -11.71 5.20 0.72
CA TYR A 399 -10.94 4.03 1.13
C TYR A 399 -11.30 2.79 0.33
N LEU A 400 -10.28 2.04 -0.11
CA LEU A 400 -10.47 0.73 -0.73
C LEU A 400 -10.69 -0.34 0.36
N PRO A 401 -11.69 -1.25 0.22
CA PRO A 401 -11.76 -2.41 1.09
C PRO A 401 -10.62 -3.39 0.79
N ILE A 402 -10.26 -4.27 1.73
CA ILE A 402 -9.15 -5.22 1.53
C ILE A 402 -9.39 -6.19 0.34
N THR A 403 -10.65 -6.48 0.05
CA THR A 403 -11.06 -7.32 -1.10
C THR A 403 -10.78 -6.67 -2.45
N ALA A 404 -10.40 -5.38 -2.47
CA ALA A 404 -10.06 -4.64 -3.67
C ALA A 404 -8.64 -4.89 -4.17
N PHE A 405 -7.75 -5.43 -3.32
CA PHE A 405 -6.34 -5.68 -3.62
C PHE A 405 -6.17 -7.09 -4.21
N ASN A 406 -5.52 -7.19 -5.37
CA ASN A 406 -5.45 -8.42 -6.15
C ASN A 406 -4.06 -9.06 -6.18
N ARG A 407 -3.05 -8.38 -5.64
CA ARG A 407 -1.67 -8.86 -5.61
C ARG A 407 -0.98 -8.50 -4.30
N TYR A 408 0.06 -9.24 -4.00
CA TYR A 408 1.04 -8.90 -2.98
C TYR A 408 2.44 -8.92 -3.60
N ALA A 409 3.29 -8.00 -3.15
CA ALA A 409 4.72 -8.07 -3.40
C ALA A 409 5.49 -7.67 -2.14
N MET A 410 6.69 -8.20 -1.99
CA MET A 410 7.66 -7.73 -1.03
C MET A 410 8.85 -7.18 -1.78
N THR A 411 9.31 -5.99 -1.40
CA THR A 411 10.53 -5.40 -1.92
C THR A 411 11.64 -5.48 -0.89
N ARG A 412 12.88 -5.52 -1.36
CA ARG A 412 14.04 -5.17 -0.54
C ARG A 412 14.35 -3.70 -0.76
N GLU A 413 14.31 -2.89 0.30
CA GLU A 413 14.71 -1.48 0.20
C GLU A 413 16.24 -1.38 0.24
N LEU A 414 16.82 -0.94 -0.88
CA LEU A 414 18.19 -0.44 -0.96
C LEU A 414 18.13 1.00 -1.46
N ASN A 415 18.81 1.91 -0.77
CA ASN A 415 18.88 3.32 -1.17
C ASN A 415 19.87 3.52 -2.33
N ASP A 416 19.58 2.92 -3.48
CA ASP A 416 20.40 2.99 -4.70
C ASP A 416 19.74 3.84 -5.81
N GLY A 417 18.60 4.46 -5.52
CA GLY A 417 17.88 5.36 -6.40
C GLY A 417 17.19 4.71 -7.61
N LEU A 418 17.33 3.38 -7.82
CA LEU A 418 16.84 2.71 -9.03
C LEU A 418 16.13 1.36 -8.80
N LEU A 419 16.40 0.64 -7.70
CA LEU A 419 15.80 -0.67 -7.41
C LEU A 419 14.47 -0.54 -6.65
N ALA A 420 14.40 0.41 -5.73
CA ALA A 420 13.18 0.84 -5.05
C ALA A 420 13.43 2.28 -4.55
N PRO A 421 12.92 3.33 -5.21
CA PRO A 421 12.80 4.61 -4.53
C PRO A 421 12.02 4.32 -3.25
N ARG A 422 12.53 4.78 -2.11
CA ARG A 422 11.82 4.67 -0.83
C ARG A 422 10.34 5.01 -1.07
N PHE A 423 9.45 4.09 -0.70
CA PHE A 423 8.00 4.22 -0.85
C PHE A 423 7.39 4.12 -2.26
N ALA A 424 8.11 3.56 -3.24
CA ALA A 424 7.57 3.22 -4.55
C ALA A 424 7.96 1.78 -4.96
N PRO A 425 7.03 0.81 -4.98
CA PRO A 425 7.36 -0.57 -5.29
C PRO A 425 7.66 -0.76 -6.77
N GLY A 426 8.95 -0.66 -7.13
CA GLY A 426 9.45 -1.08 -8.43
C GLY A 426 9.52 -2.60 -8.52
N GLN A 427 9.03 -3.19 -9.60
CA GLN A 427 9.14 -4.64 -9.86
C GLN A 427 10.60 -5.14 -9.79
N ARG A 428 11.55 -4.26 -10.10
CA ARG A 428 12.99 -4.55 -10.03
C ARG A 428 13.48 -4.87 -8.61
N GLY A 429 12.81 -4.33 -7.59
CA GLY A 429 13.11 -4.57 -6.18
C GLY A 429 12.37 -5.75 -5.57
N TYR A 430 11.51 -6.45 -6.32
CA TYR A 430 10.72 -7.56 -5.78
C TYR A 430 11.62 -8.71 -5.32
N THR A 431 11.38 -9.20 -4.11
CA THR A 431 12.01 -10.40 -3.56
C THR A 431 11.06 -11.58 -3.57
N VAL A 432 9.77 -11.33 -3.31
CA VAL A 432 8.69 -12.29 -3.52
C VAL A 432 7.43 -11.59 -4.02
N ALA A 433 6.59 -12.30 -4.77
CA ALA A 433 5.29 -11.80 -5.20
C ALA A 433 4.27 -12.94 -5.25
N GLY A 434 2.99 -12.59 -5.25
CA GLY A 434 1.89 -13.56 -5.35
C GLY A 434 0.57 -12.90 -5.68
N ASP A 435 -0.32 -13.67 -6.32
CA ASP A 435 -1.68 -13.24 -6.63
C ASP A 435 -2.64 -13.58 -5.48
N LEU A 436 -3.74 -12.83 -5.43
CA LEU A 436 -4.84 -13.06 -4.51
C LEU A 436 -5.43 -14.46 -4.66
N VAL A 437 -5.62 -15.15 -3.53
CA VAL A 437 -6.47 -16.35 -3.43
C VAL A 437 -7.67 -16.05 -2.55
N LEU A 438 -8.86 -16.09 -3.15
CA LEU A 438 -10.14 -15.93 -2.44
C LEU A 438 -10.49 -17.16 -1.63
N VAL A 439 -11.05 -16.94 -0.44
CA VAL A 439 -11.40 -18.03 0.49
C VAL A 439 -12.91 -18.13 0.64
N PRO A 440 -13.54 -19.20 0.11
CA PRO A 440 -14.95 -19.45 0.36
C PRO A 440 -15.16 -19.96 1.80
N GLY A 441 -16.31 -19.62 2.40
CA GLY A 441 -16.80 -20.26 3.62
C GLY A 441 -16.28 -19.72 4.95
N ARG A 442 -15.51 -18.62 4.96
CA ARG A 442 -15.03 -17.93 6.18
C ARG A 442 -14.47 -18.89 7.26
N PRO A 443 -13.45 -19.72 6.93
CA PRO A 443 -12.87 -20.61 7.92
C PRO A 443 -12.24 -19.82 9.05
N THR A 444 -12.40 -20.29 10.28
CA THR A 444 -11.71 -19.75 11.46
C THR A 444 -10.20 -19.75 11.22
N ALA A 445 -9.57 -18.61 11.49
CA ALA A 445 -8.17 -18.36 11.17
C ALA A 445 -7.36 -17.81 12.33
N SER A 446 -7.97 -17.64 13.50
CA SER A 446 -7.30 -17.19 14.72
C SER A 446 -7.72 -18.02 15.95
N VAL A 447 -6.96 -17.88 17.02
CA VAL A 447 -7.33 -18.33 18.37
C VAL A 447 -7.73 -17.11 19.23
N PRO A 448 -8.62 -17.26 20.23
CA PRO A 448 -9.08 -16.12 21.02
C PRO A 448 -7.95 -15.43 21.79
N ARG A 449 -8.09 -14.11 21.95
CA ARG A 449 -7.30 -13.20 22.80
C ARG A 449 -5.83 -13.08 22.42
N ASP A 450 -5.49 -11.91 21.92
CA ASP A 450 -4.12 -11.49 21.69
C ASP A 450 -3.54 -10.82 22.96
N ALA A 451 -2.41 -10.11 22.81
CA ALA A 451 -1.76 -9.44 23.93
C ALA A 451 -2.42 -8.09 24.27
N ASP A 452 -3.20 -7.53 23.35
CA ASP A 452 -3.94 -6.30 23.51
C ASP A 452 -5.34 -6.57 24.06
N ASP A 453 -5.41 -7.27 25.21
CA ASP A 453 -6.61 -7.78 25.94
C ASP A 453 -7.66 -6.69 26.27
N ARG A 454 -8.20 -6.02 25.24
CA ARG A 454 -9.15 -4.91 25.25
C ARG A 454 -10.59 -5.39 25.46
#